data_AF-A0A2J6XFX3-F1
#
_entry.id   AF-A0A2J6XFX3-F1
#
_cell.length_a   1.000
_cell.length_b   1.000
_cell.length_c   1.000
_cell.angle_alpha   90.00
_cell.angle_beta   90.00
_cell.angle_gamma   90.00
#
_symmetry.space_group_name_H-M   'P 1'
#
loop_
_entity.id
_entity.type
_entity.pdbx_description
1 polymer ?
#
loop_
_entity_poly.entity_id
_entity_poly.type
_entity_poly.pdbx_seq_one_letter_code
_entity_poly.pdbx_strand_id
1 'polypeptide(L)'
;MILVDTALARAETEGRPIRVGMIGAGFMARGIALQIIRYTRGMRLVAIANRTIERAIQAYTEADVPAEAIRRATTATDLTETLAAGAPA
;
A
#
# COMPACT_ATOMS: atom_id res chain seq x y z
N MET A 1 -9.93 17.31 5.73
CA MET A 1 -9.56 18.24 6.83
C MET A 1 -8.47 19.19 6.35
N ILE A 2 -8.66 20.52 6.43
CA ILE A 2 -7.73 21.50 5.82
C ILE A 2 -6.26 21.27 6.22
N LEU A 3 -5.96 21.01 7.49
CA LEU A 3 -4.57 20.84 7.95
C LEU A 3 -3.93 19.53 7.48
N VAL A 4 -4.61 18.40 7.69
CA VAL A 4 -4.07 17.07 7.35
C VAL A 4 -3.99 16.91 5.83
N ASP A 5 -5.01 17.34 5.09
CA ASP A 5 -5.03 17.25 3.63
C ASP A 5 -3.89 18.10 3.03
N THR A 6 -3.60 19.27 3.61
CA THR A 6 -2.48 20.12 3.18
C THR A 6 -1.13 19.45 3.45
N ALA A 7 -0.95 18.84 4.63
CA ALA A 7 0.28 18.11 4.96
C ALA A 7 0.49 16.90 4.03
N LEU A 8 -0.57 16.15 3.72
CA LEU A 8 -0.52 15.03 2.78
C LEU A 8 -0.26 15.48 1.34
N ALA A 9 -0.87 16.56 0.89
CA ALA A 9 -0.59 17.14 -0.42
C ALA A 9 0.88 17.58 -0.54
N ARG A 10 1.43 18.18 0.52
CA ARG A 10 2.84 18.55 0.59
C ARG A 10 3.77 17.32 0.53
N ALA A 11 3.48 16.29 1.32
CA ALA A 11 4.23 15.03 1.30
C ALA A 11 4.28 14.39 -0.09
N GLU A 12 3.17 14.46 -0.83
CA GLU A 12 3.11 14.02 -2.23
C GLU A 12 4.00 14.88 -3.13
N THR A 13 3.91 16.21 -3.05
CA THR A 13 4.71 17.10 -3.91
C THR A 13 6.21 17.01 -3.65
N GLU A 14 6.61 16.73 -2.41
CA GLU A 14 8.00 16.56 -2.01
C GLU A 14 8.53 15.13 -2.32
N GLY A 15 7.70 14.24 -2.87
CA GLY A 15 8.10 12.86 -3.15
C GLY A 15 8.39 12.03 -1.90
N ARG A 16 7.86 12.45 -0.73
CA ARG A 16 7.99 11.76 0.57
C ARG A 16 6.62 11.33 1.10
N PRO A 17 5.87 10.49 0.37
CA PRO A 17 4.60 10.00 0.87
C PRO A 17 4.78 9.13 2.11
N ILE A 18 3.77 9.11 2.97
CA ILE A 18 3.70 8.20 4.11
C ILE A 18 3.57 6.78 3.58
N ARG A 19 4.48 5.90 4.02
CA ARG A 19 4.50 4.49 3.64
C ARG A 19 3.73 3.70 4.68
N VAL A 20 2.63 3.08 4.27
CA VAL A 20 1.72 2.34 5.12
C VAL A 20 1.95 0.85 4.93
N GLY A 21 2.23 0.14 6.01
CA GLY A 21 2.15 -1.32 6.07
C GLY A 21 0.84 -1.72 6.75
N MET A 22 0.16 -2.73 6.21
CA MET A 22 -1.10 -3.24 6.77
C MET A 22 -0.92 -4.69 7.20
N ILE A 23 -1.48 -5.04 8.37
CA ILE A 23 -1.52 -6.42 8.86
C ILE A 23 -2.97 -6.90 8.79
N GLY A 24 -3.20 -7.95 8.01
CA GLY A 24 -4.52 -8.49 7.71
C GLY A 24 -5.10 -7.95 6.41
N ALA A 25 -5.78 -8.85 5.68
CA ALA A 25 -6.45 -8.55 4.41
C ALA A 25 -7.94 -9.00 4.43
N GLY A 26 -8.62 -8.75 5.55
CA GLY A 26 -10.04 -9.06 5.73
C GLY A 26 -10.99 -8.03 5.09
N PHE A 27 -12.28 -8.12 5.41
CA PHE A 27 -13.32 -7.26 4.84
C PHE A 27 -13.01 -5.76 4.95
N MET A 28 -12.69 -5.27 6.16
CA MET A 28 -12.36 -3.85 6.38
C MET A 28 -11.05 -3.44 5.71
N ALA A 29 -10.05 -4.33 5.71
CA ALA A 29 -8.73 -4.05 5.15
C ALA A 29 -8.79 -3.73 3.65
N ARG A 30 -9.70 -4.36 2.90
CA ARG A 30 -9.94 -4.07 1.48
C ARG A 30 -10.42 -2.63 1.26
N GLY A 31 -11.36 -2.16 2.08
CA GLY A 31 -11.84 -0.77 2.04
C GLY A 31 -10.74 0.24 2.40
N ILE A 32 -9.90 -0.09 3.38
CA ILE A 32 -8.74 0.73 3.76
C ILE A 32 -7.72 0.77 2.62
N ALA A 33 -7.42 -0.38 2.01
CA ALA A 33 -6.50 -0.47 0.86
C ALA A 33 -6.99 0.39 -0.30
N LEU A 34 -8.26 0.24 -0.69
CA LEU A 34 -8.90 1.08 -1.71
C LEU A 34 -8.77 2.57 -1.39
N GLN A 35 -9.09 2.97 -0.15
CA GLN A 35 -9.02 4.37 0.28
C GLN A 35 -7.61 4.93 0.17
N ILE A 36 -6.59 4.18 0.64
CA ILE A 36 -5.20 4.63 0.59
C ILE A 36 -4.72 4.72 -0.86
N ILE A 37 -4.94 3.66 -1.65
CA ILE A 37 -4.41 3.54 -3.01
C ILE A 37 -5.05 4.54 -3.96
N ARG A 38 -6.37 4.72 -3.89
CA ARG A 38 -7.13 5.48 -4.90
C ARG A 38 -7.48 6.91 -4.48
N TYR A 39 -7.63 7.16 -3.19
CA TYR A 39 -8.28 8.38 -2.71
C TYR A 39 -7.48 9.15 -1.67
N THR A 40 -6.31 8.66 -1.25
CA THR A 40 -5.47 9.33 -0.24
C THR A 40 -4.14 9.77 -0.85
N ARG A 41 -4.10 11.01 -1.33
CA ARG A 41 -2.85 11.66 -1.76
C ARG A 41 -1.84 11.67 -0.61
N GLY A 42 -0.55 11.54 -0.91
CA GLY A 42 0.50 11.60 0.11
C GLY A 42 0.66 10.34 0.96
N MET A 43 -0.09 9.27 0.67
CA MET A 43 0.09 7.95 1.27
C MET A 43 0.35 6.88 0.21
N ARG A 44 1.06 5.81 0.59
CA ARG A 44 1.28 4.63 -0.24
C ARG A 44 1.12 3.38 0.61
N LEU A 45 0.23 2.46 0.21
CA LEU A 45 0.15 1.13 0.81
C LEU A 45 1.27 0.27 0.24
N VAL A 46 2.36 0.13 1.00
CA VAL A 46 3.59 -0.47 0.50
C VAL A 46 3.71 -1.96 0.78
N ALA A 47 3.00 -2.47 1.79
CA ALA A 47 2.97 -3.90 2.06
C ALA A 47 1.69 -4.34 2.79
N ILE A 48 1.25 -5.57 2.53
CA ILE A 48 0.20 -6.25 3.30
C ILE A 48 0.72 -7.59 3.82
N ALA A 49 0.86 -7.72 5.14
CA ALA A 49 1.13 -9.00 5.77
C ALA A 49 -0.17 -9.74 6.05
N ASN A 50 -0.34 -10.94 5.48
CA ASN A 50 -1.51 -11.77 5.76
C ASN A 50 -1.17 -13.26 5.76
N ARG A 51 -1.92 -14.05 6.54
CA ARG A 51 -1.74 -15.51 6.60
C ARG A 51 -2.08 -16.21 5.28
N THR A 52 -3.08 -15.69 4.57
CA THR A 52 -3.51 -16.19 3.25
C THR A 52 -3.15 -15.14 2.20
N ILE A 53 -2.09 -15.37 1.43
CA ILE A 53 -1.50 -14.38 0.51
C ILE A 53 -2.51 -13.92 -0.54
N GLU A 54 -3.37 -14.81 -1.00
CA GLU A 54 -4.40 -14.53 -2.02
C GLU A 54 -5.34 -13.40 -1.58
N ARG A 55 -5.57 -13.24 -0.25
CA ARG A 55 -6.39 -12.14 0.28
C ARG A 55 -5.67 -10.80 0.23
N ALA A 56 -4.35 -10.79 0.42
CA ALA A 56 -3.54 -9.58 0.27
C ALA A 56 -3.50 -9.15 -1.20
N ILE A 57 -3.28 -10.10 -2.12
CA ILE A 57 -3.36 -9.86 -3.56
C ILE A 57 -4.73 -9.32 -3.95
N GLN A 58 -5.81 -9.93 -3.46
CA GLN A 58 -7.18 -9.47 -3.70
C GLN A 58 -7.40 -8.01 -3.25
N ALA A 59 -6.89 -7.63 -2.07
CA ALA A 59 -7.04 -6.27 -1.55
C ALA A 59 -6.33 -5.23 -2.43
N TYR A 60 -5.21 -5.60 -3.05
CA TYR A 60 -4.51 -4.76 -4.02
C TYR A 60 -5.24 -4.71 -5.37
N THR A 61 -5.65 -5.85 -5.92
CA THR A 61 -6.26 -5.92 -7.26
C THR A 61 -7.63 -5.25 -7.30
N GLU A 62 -8.42 -5.35 -6.25
CA GLU A 62 -9.71 -4.63 -6.14
C GLU A 62 -9.53 -3.12 -5.92
N ALA A 63 -8.31 -2.68 -5.58
CA ALA A 63 -7.92 -1.28 -5.56
C ALA A 63 -7.22 -0.86 -6.88
N ASP A 64 -7.40 -1.63 -7.95
CA ASP A 64 -6.83 -1.43 -9.30
C ASP A 64 -5.29 -1.47 -9.36
N VAL A 65 -4.64 -2.19 -8.45
CA VAL A 65 -3.22 -2.52 -8.61
C VAL A 65 -3.10 -3.81 -9.45
N PRO A 66 -2.43 -3.79 -10.61
CA PRO A 66 -2.27 -4.98 -11.43
C PRO A 66 -1.57 -6.11 -10.67
N ALA A 67 -2.02 -7.35 -10.84
CA ALA A 67 -1.49 -8.49 -10.10
C ALA A 67 0.00 -8.70 -10.33
N GLU A 68 0.47 -8.43 -11.54
CA GLU A 68 1.87 -8.47 -11.98
C GLU A 68 2.77 -7.42 -11.31
N ALA A 69 2.18 -6.35 -10.76
CA ALA A 69 2.92 -5.32 -10.02
C ALA A 69 3.16 -5.69 -8.56
N ILE A 70 2.43 -6.67 -8.02
CA ILE A 70 2.51 -7.10 -6.61
C ILE A 70 3.60 -8.17 -6.48
N ARG A 71 4.56 -7.96 -5.58
CA ARG A 71 5.66 -8.92 -5.38
C ARG A 71 5.57 -9.58 -4.03
N ARG A 72 5.59 -10.91 -4.01
CA ARG A 72 5.62 -11.64 -2.75
C ARG A 72 6.97 -11.46 -2.05
N ALA A 73 6.93 -10.98 -0.80
CA ALA A 73 8.09 -10.96 0.09
C ALA A 73 7.93 -12.00 1.21
N THR A 74 8.99 -12.77 1.47
CA THR A 74 9.02 -13.77 2.56
C THR A 74 10.11 -13.50 3.59
N THR A 75 11.08 -12.65 3.25
CA THR A 75 12.14 -12.17 4.13
C THR A 75 12.16 -10.64 4.21
N ALA A 76 12.87 -10.10 5.22
CA ALA A 76 13.09 -8.67 5.33
C ALA A 76 13.88 -8.11 4.13
N THR A 77 14.77 -8.91 3.56
CA THR A 77 15.54 -8.56 2.36
C THR A 77 14.62 -8.46 1.14
N ASP A 78 13.79 -9.49 0.89
CA ASP A 78 12.81 -9.48 -0.22
C ASP A 78 11.92 -8.25 -0.16
N LEU A 79 11.45 -7.91 1.05
CA LEU A 79 10.62 -6.74 1.29
C LEU A 79 11.39 -5.47 0.95
N THR A 80 12.60 -5.31 1.49
CA THR A 80 13.41 -4.12 1.25
C THR A 80 13.71 -3.90 -0.24
N GLU A 81 14.04 -4.97 -0.97
CA GLU A 81 14.31 -4.93 -2.41
C GLU A 81 13.06 -4.60 -3.23
N THR A 82 11.93 -5.23 -2.91
CA THR A 82 10.62 -4.95 -3.54
C THR A 82 10.24 -3.48 -3.40
N LEU A 83 10.40 -2.97 -2.18
CA LEU A 83 10.13 -1.60 -1.82
C LEU A 83 11.06 -0.59 -2.48
N ALA A 84 12.35 -0.93 -2.64
CA ALA A 84 13.31 -0.12 -3.37
C ALA A 84 12.99 -0.04 -4.87
N ALA A 85 12.41 -1.12 -5.43
CA ALA A 85 11.94 -1.17 -6.81
C ALA A 85 10.59 -0.47 -7.04
N GLY A 86 9.99 0.13 -6.00
CA GLY A 86 8.72 0.84 -6.10
C GLY A 86 7.48 -0.06 -6.24
N ALA A 87 7.62 -1.36 -5.99
CA ALA A 87 6.52 -2.32 -6.04
C ALA A 87 5.92 -2.55 -4.64
N PRO A 88 4.59 -2.77 -4.54
CA PRO A 88 3.97 -3.24 -3.30
C PRO A 88 4.26 -4.71 -3.02
N ALA A 89 4.26 -5.08 -1.73
CA ALA A 89 4.61 -6.42 -1.24
C ALA A 89 3.50 -7.16 -0.47
#